data_AF-A0A3Q3FUQ5-F1
#
_entry.id   AF-A0A3Q3FUQ5-F1
#
_cell.length_a   1.000
_cell.length_b   1.000
_cell.length_c   1.000
_cell.angle_alpha   90.00
_cell.angle_beta   90.00
_cell.angle_gamma   90.00
#
_symmetry.space_group_name_H-M   'P 1'
#
loop_
_entity.id
_entity.type
_entity.pdbx_description
1 polymer ?
#
loop_
_entity_poly.entity_id
_entity_poly.type
_entity_poly.pdbx_seq_one_letter_code
_entity_poly.pdbx_strand_id
1 'polypeptide(L)'
;MNEKVEAMDVIAICRPKYKDRPQIAKVIQKTKNGYSIHWMTGTYSGPWTVAKKRDGRKKVPWVDTIKESDIIYKKISLTSGQKLSNKVAQTLRALYAAKEGN
;
A
#
# COMPACT_ATOMS: atom_id res chain seq x y z
N MET A 1 -13.29 12.09 9.34
CA MET A 1 -12.25 12.26 8.30
C MET A 1 -12.66 11.42 7.09
N ASN A 2 -13.37 12.02 6.14
CA ASN A 2 -14.12 11.31 5.09
C ASN A 2 -13.36 11.30 3.74
N GLU A 3 -12.04 11.14 3.79
CA GLU A 3 -11.23 11.11 2.57
C GLU A 3 -11.54 9.85 1.78
N LYS A 4 -12.12 10.05 0.59
CA LYS A 4 -12.37 8.99 -0.38
C LYS A 4 -11.04 8.53 -0.97
N VAL A 5 -10.92 7.22 -1.13
CA VAL A 5 -9.82 6.55 -1.82
C VAL A 5 -10.27 6.31 -3.26
N GLU A 6 -9.49 6.79 -4.22
CA GLU A 6 -9.81 6.74 -5.63
C GLU A 6 -8.88 5.78 -6.40
N ALA A 7 -9.24 5.48 -7.64
CA ALA A 7 -8.37 4.70 -8.51
C ALA A 7 -7.01 5.40 -8.66
N MET A 8 -5.94 4.62 -8.71
CA MET A 8 -4.54 5.06 -8.81
C MET A 8 -3.93 5.64 -7.52
N ASP A 9 -4.71 5.87 -6.47
CA ASP A 9 -4.18 6.30 -5.18
C ASP A 9 -3.21 5.25 -4.62
N VAL A 10 -2.12 5.73 -4.02
CA VAL A 10 -1.21 4.90 -3.24
C VAL A 10 -1.61 4.99 -1.77
N ILE A 11 -1.75 3.83 -1.13
CA ILE A 11 -2.24 3.70 0.24
C ILE A 11 -1.32 2.79 1.04
N ALA A 12 -1.27 3.00 2.36
CA ALA A 12 -0.65 2.05 3.28
C ALA A 12 -1.72 1.22 3.99
N ILE A 13 -1.41 -0.06 4.14
CA ILE A 13 -2.34 -1.09 4.59
C ILE A 13 -1.69 -1.82 5.77
N CYS A 14 -2.46 -2.16 6.79
CA CYS A 14 -2.00 -3.06 7.84
C CYS A 14 -2.81 -4.35 7.83
N ARG A 15 -2.25 -5.42 7.26
CA ARG A 15 -2.78 -6.78 7.43
C ARG A 15 -1.87 -7.62 8.32
N PRO A 16 -2.38 -8.31 9.35
CA PRO A 16 -1.60 -9.23 10.19
C PRO A 16 -1.04 -10.43 9.42
N LYS A 17 -1.76 -10.88 8.37
CA LYS A 17 -1.35 -12.00 7.51
C LYS A 17 0.02 -11.79 6.86
N TYR A 18 0.40 -10.55 6.58
CA TYR A 18 1.67 -10.21 5.95
C TYR A 18 2.57 -9.54 6.99
N LYS A 19 3.77 -10.09 7.19
CA LYS A 19 4.73 -9.57 8.19
C LYS A 19 5.61 -8.45 7.63
N ASP A 20 5.76 -8.38 6.32
CA ASP A 20 6.60 -7.36 5.69
C ASP A 20 6.02 -5.96 5.93
N ARG A 21 6.86 -5.04 6.39
CA ARG A 21 6.52 -3.63 6.56
C ARG A 21 7.56 -2.75 5.85
N PRO A 22 7.15 -1.65 5.22
CA PRO A 22 5.78 -1.15 5.11
C PRO A 22 4.97 -1.88 4.03
N GLN A 23 3.66 -2.00 4.23
CA GLN A 23 2.70 -2.57 3.29
C GLN A 23 2.03 -1.47 2.46
N ILE A 24 2.53 -1.26 1.25
CA ILE A 24 2.00 -0.22 0.36
C ILE A 24 1.34 -0.86 -0.85
N ALA A 25 0.24 -0.28 -1.30
CA ALA A 25 -0.46 -0.71 -2.49
C ALA A 25 -1.00 0.46 -3.28
N LYS A 26 -1.24 0.21 -4.57
CA LYS A 26 -1.90 1.13 -5.48
C LYS A 26 -3.31 0.64 -5.74
N VAL A 27 -4.29 1.53 -5.60
CA VAL A 27 -5.70 1.23 -5.81
C VAL A 27 -5.97 1.07 -7.30
N ILE A 28 -6.69 0.00 -7.65
CA ILE A 28 -7.17 -0.24 -9.01
C ILE A 28 -8.57 0.34 -9.12
N GLN A 29 -9.49 -0.12 -8.26
CA GLN A 29 -10.87 0.32 -8.25
C GLN A 29 -11.55 -0.01 -6.93
N LYS A 30 -12.62 0.71 -6.63
CA LYS A 30 -13.55 0.36 -5.56
C LYS A 30 -14.37 -0.87 -5.94
N THR A 31 -14.61 -1.74 -4.99
CA THR A 31 -15.48 -2.91 -5.11
C THR A 31 -16.62 -2.81 -4.09
N LYS A 32 -17.63 -3.69 -4.16
CA LYS A 32 -18.76 -3.67 -3.21
C LYS A 32 -18.31 -3.78 -1.75
N ASN A 33 -17.21 -4.50 -1.48
CA ASN A 33 -16.76 -4.84 -0.13
C ASN A 33 -15.43 -4.18 0.28
N GLY A 34 -14.91 -3.23 -0.52
CA GLY A 34 -13.61 -2.62 -0.29
C GLY A 34 -12.92 -2.19 -1.58
N TYR A 35 -11.66 -2.57 -1.78
CA TYR A 35 -10.86 -2.16 -2.94
C TYR A 35 -10.08 -3.32 -3.56
N SER A 36 -10.00 -3.30 -4.88
CA SER A 36 -9.01 -4.08 -5.62
C SER A 36 -7.73 -3.26 -5.71
N ILE A 37 -6.60 -3.87 -5.37
CA ILE A 37 -5.31 -3.18 -5.24
C ILE A 37 -4.20 -3.97 -5.92
N HIS A 38 -3.20 -3.25 -6.42
CA HIS A 38 -1.90 -3.80 -6.76
C HIS A 38 -0.95 -3.62 -5.57
N TRP A 39 -0.41 -4.72 -5.05
CA TRP A 39 0.68 -4.63 -4.08
C TRP A 39 1.87 -3.89 -4.70
N MET A 40 2.55 -3.08 -3.90
CA MET A 40 3.79 -2.44 -4.28
C MET A 40 4.95 -3.03 -3.49
N THR A 41 6.14 -3.01 -4.09
CA THR A 41 7.41 -3.42 -3.48
C THR A 41 8.37 -2.24 -3.50
N GLY A 42 9.07 -2.04 -2.38
CA GLY A 42 9.97 -0.92 -2.16
C GLY A 42 10.42 -0.88 -0.71
N THR A 43 11.15 0.17 -0.34
CA THR A 43 11.60 0.41 1.04
C THR A 43 11.31 1.84 1.45
N TYR A 44 11.44 2.18 2.74
CA TYR A 44 11.19 3.56 3.21
C TYR A 44 12.04 4.63 2.50
N SER A 45 13.26 4.29 2.08
CA SER A 45 14.20 5.18 1.39
C SER A 45 14.38 4.84 -0.11
N GLY A 46 13.83 3.72 -0.55
CA GLY A 46 13.93 3.19 -1.91
C GLY A 46 12.71 3.54 -2.78
N PRO A 47 12.82 3.30 -4.09
CA PRO A 47 11.70 3.46 -5.00
C PRO A 47 10.64 2.37 -4.75
N TRP A 48 9.38 2.74 -4.98
CA TRP A 48 8.22 1.87 -4.92
C TRP A 48 7.72 1.58 -6.32
N THR A 49 7.49 0.30 -6.61
CA THR A 49 6.96 -0.15 -7.90
C THR A 49 5.90 -1.22 -7.69
N VAL A 50 5.02 -1.42 -8.67
CA VAL A 50 4.02 -2.50 -8.59
C VAL A 50 4.71 -3.85 -8.48
N ALA A 51 4.42 -4.57 -7.40
CA ALA A 51 4.90 -5.92 -7.17
C ALA A 51 4.33 -6.85 -8.24
N LYS A 52 5.16 -7.76 -8.73
CA LYS A 52 4.76 -8.78 -9.70
C LYS A 52 4.93 -10.15 -9.09
N LYS A 53 3.90 -10.99 -9.20
CA LYS A 53 3.96 -12.40 -8.84
C LYS A 53 4.08 -13.25 -10.11
N ARG A 54 4.61 -14.46 -9.96
CA ARG A 54 4.65 -15.44 -11.05
C ARG A 54 3.26 -16.05 -11.20
N ASP A 55 2.78 -16.06 -12.43
CA ASP A 55 1.54 -16.73 -12.84
C ASP A 55 1.85 -17.58 -14.07
N GLY A 56 2.07 -18.88 -13.82
CA GLY A 56 2.65 -19.81 -14.78
C GLY A 56 4.02 -19.34 -15.31
N ARG A 57 4.07 -19.02 -16.61
CA ARG A 57 5.29 -18.52 -17.29
C ARG A 57 5.43 -16.99 -17.27
N LYS A 58 4.38 -16.24 -16.90
CA LYS A 58 4.37 -14.77 -16.95
C LYS A 58 4.57 -14.18 -15.55
N LYS A 59 5.15 -12.98 -15.48
CA LYS A 59 5.15 -12.14 -14.28
C LYS A 59 4.01 -11.13 -14.42
N VAL A 60 3.01 -11.23 -13.57
CA VAL A 60 1.81 -10.38 -13.59
C VAL A 60 1.75 -9.51 -12.33
N PRO A 61 1.14 -8.31 -12.39
CA PRO A 61 0.88 -7.50 -11.20
C PRO A 61 0.22 -8.33 -10.10
N TRP A 62 0.70 -8.19 -8.87
CA TRP A 62 0.10 -8.87 -7.74
C TRP A 62 -1.15 -8.11 -7.28
N VAL A 63 -2.30 -8.62 -7.68
CA VAL A 63 -3.62 -8.13 -7.27
C VAL A 63 -4.09 -8.81 -5.98
N ASP A 64 -4.72 -8.05 -5.08
CA ASP A 64 -5.44 -8.55 -3.91
C ASP A 64 -6.71 -7.70 -3.68
N THR A 65 -7.61 -8.15 -2.80
CA THR A 65 -8.76 -7.38 -2.33
C THR A 65 -8.63 -7.10 -0.84
N ILE A 66 -8.84 -5.85 -0.46
CA ILE A 66 -8.75 -5.39 0.93
C ILE A 66 -10.05 -4.70 1.36
N LYS A 67 -10.30 -4.66 2.67
CA LYS A 67 -11.35 -3.85 3.27
C LYS A 67 -10.85 -2.42 3.48
N GLU A 68 -11.76 -1.46 3.53
CA GLU A 68 -11.43 -0.08 3.93
C GLU A 68 -10.76 -0.04 5.32
N SER A 69 -11.18 -0.91 6.24
CA SER A 69 -10.62 -1.03 7.60
C SER A 69 -9.16 -1.44 7.63
N ASP A 70 -8.64 -2.05 6.56
CA ASP A 70 -7.24 -2.45 6.46
C ASP A 70 -6.33 -1.26 6.14
N ILE A 71 -6.89 -0.13 5.67
CA ILE A 71 -6.16 1.06 5.26
C ILE A 71 -5.79 1.90 6.48
N ILE A 72 -4.50 2.13 6.70
CA ILE A 72 -3.98 2.92 7.82
C ILE A 72 -3.55 4.32 7.41
N TYR A 73 -3.30 4.55 6.12
CA TYR A 73 -2.95 5.86 5.60
C TYR A 73 -3.36 5.98 4.13
N LYS A 74 -4.03 7.08 3.80
CA LYS A 74 -4.56 7.36 2.46
C LYS A 74 -3.67 8.40 1.75
N LYS A 75 -3.70 8.42 0.41
CA LYS A 75 -3.07 9.44 -0.44
C LYS A 75 -1.56 9.63 -0.22
N ILE A 76 -0.81 8.55 -0.36
CA ILE A 76 0.65 8.61 -0.43
C ILE A 76 1.06 9.24 -1.77
N SER A 77 1.57 10.47 -1.74
CA SER A 77 2.23 11.07 -2.90
C SER A 77 3.67 10.58 -2.97
N LEU A 78 3.98 9.76 -3.97
CA LEU A 78 5.35 9.40 -4.30
C LEU A 78 6.05 10.59 -4.97
N THR A 79 7.35 10.74 -4.69
CA THR A 79 8.19 11.73 -5.38
C THR A 79 8.41 11.33 -6.84
N SER A 80 9.02 12.21 -7.65
CA SER A 80 9.38 11.90 -9.04
C SER A 80 10.22 10.62 -9.18
N GLY A 81 11.08 10.34 -8.19
CA GLY A 81 11.86 9.10 -8.11
C GLY A 81 11.08 7.87 -7.62
N GLN A 82 9.75 7.95 -7.57
CA GLN A 82 8.86 6.92 -7.02
C GLN A 82 9.16 6.57 -5.55
N LYS A 83 9.72 7.50 -4.78
CA LYS A 83 10.07 7.27 -3.36
C LYS A 83 9.04 7.90 -2.44
N LEU A 84 9.01 7.46 -1.18
CA LEU A 84 8.31 8.19 -0.14
C LEU A 84 9.08 9.48 0.19
N SER A 85 8.36 10.54 0.53
CA SER A 85 8.99 11.70 1.18
C SER A 85 9.40 11.34 2.61
N ASN A 86 10.38 12.04 3.18
CA ASN A 86 10.82 11.82 4.56
C ASN A 86 9.64 11.93 5.55
N LYS A 87 8.75 12.90 5.34
CA LYS A 87 7.54 13.09 6.14
C LYS A 87 6.64 11.86 6.08
N VAL A 88 6.33 11.36 4.87
CA VAL A 88 5.48 10.17 4.71
C VAL A 88 6.16 8.94 5.33
N ALA A 89 7.46 8.74 5.10
CA ALA A 89 8.19 7.61 5.65
C ALA A 89 8.16 7.60 7.20
N GLN A 90 8.36 8.76 7.84
CA GLN A 90 8.25 8.88 9.31
C GLN A 90 6.83 8.59 9.80
N THR A 91 5.80 9.17 9.16
CA THR A 91 4.40 8.90 9.49
C THR A 91 4.06 7.41 9.40
N LEU A 92 4.45 6.75 8.31
CA LEU A 92 4.20 5.33 8.13
C LEU A 92 4.88 4.47 9.19
N ARG A 93 6.13 4.76 9.55
CA ARG A 93 6.82 4.06 10.66
C ARG A 93 6.03 4.14 11.96
N ALA A 94 5.57 5.34 12.32
CA ALA A 94 4.79 5.55 13.54
C ALA A 94 3.45 4.79 13.49
N LEU A 95 2.74 4.84 12.35
CA LEU A 95 1.46 4.13 12.19
C LEU A 95 1.60 2.61 12.26
N TYR A 96 2.64 2.04 11.65
CA TYR A 96 2.89 0.61 11.73
C TYR A 96 3.30 0.18 13.15
N ALA A 97 4.18 0.93 13.81
CA ALA A 97 4.56 0.64 15.20
C ALA A 97 3.36 0.65 16.15
N ALA A 98 2.45 1.63 15.97
CA ALA A 98 1.21 1.71 16.76
C ALA A 98 0.23 0.55 16.52
N LYS A 99 0.38 -0.20 15.42
CA LYS A 99 -0.43 -1.39 15.10
C LYS A 99 0.21 -2.71 15.52
N GLU A 100 1.51 -2.74 15.79
CA GLU A 100 2.23 -3.94 16.27
C GLU A 100 2.18 -4.08 17.80
N GLY A 101 2.01 -2.97 18.53
CA GLY A 101 1.91 -2.96 19.99
C GLY A 101 0.51 -3.24 20.57
N ASN A 102 -0.44 -3.73 19.75
CA ASN A 102 -1.86 -3.90 20.10
C ASN A 102 -2.35 -5.28 19.67
#